data_AF-A0A1S1YYZ8-F1
#
_entry.id   AF-A0A1S1YYZ8-F1
#
_cell.length_a   1.000
_cell.length_b   1.000
_cell.length_c   1.000
_cell.angle_alpha   90.00
_cell.angle_beta   90.00
_cell.angle_gamma   90.00
#
_symmetry.space_group_name_H-M   'P 1'
#
loop_
_entity.id
_entity.type
_entity.pdbx_description
1 polymer ?
#
loop_
_entity_poly.entity_id
_entity_poly.type
_entity_poly.pdbx_seq_one_letter_code
_entity_poly.pdbx_strand_id
1 'polypeptide(L)'
;MSSPNLTIEEENLAIDDMKNFEEHCECARDNFCNFVQKNQKYDQDQIDYLIEHSLGKDISKVFRVGYILIVWSFVAVWIDNFLIPAALGYSVVQGEASWITAIPLIFLIVNATLKAIFIKYRLKKQISWLGAYWSAVPYIGFAFLLQTQFKTDKLLYKASKDYFLYQKVVIKREVRRFFGLKSKTEETELG
;
A
#
# COMPACT_ATOMS: atom_id res chain seq x y z
N MET A 1 35.36 -14.28 8.33
CA MET A 1 34.47 -13.12 8.52
C MET A 1 35.07 -11.96 7.75
N SER A 2 34.47 -11.55 6.63
CA SER A 2 34.87 -10.37 5.86
C SER A 2 33.59 -9.62 5.53
N SER A 3 33.47 -8.38 5.99
CA SER A 3 32.38 -7.48 5.57
C SER A 3 32.54 -7.17 4.09
N PRO A 4 31.47 -7.22 3.27
CA PRO A 4 31.55 -6.75 1.90
C PRO A 4 31.66 -5.22 1.92
N ASN A 5 32.77 -4.68 1.41
CA ASN A 5 32.90 -3.26 1.08
C ASN A 5 31.97 -2.97 -0.09
N LEU A 6 30.90 -2.21 0.14
CA LEU A 6 30.10 -1.64 -0.95
C LEU A 6 30.94 -0.63 -1.73
N THR A 7 30.71 -0.54 -3.03
CA THR A 7 31.35 0.46 -3.87
C THR A 7 30.80 1.86 -3.58
N ILE A 8 31.62 2.90 -3.74
CA ILE A 8 31.24 4.31 -3.47
C ILE A 8 29.97 4.71 -4.26
N GLU A 9 29.74 4.12 -5.43
CA GLU A 9 28.52 4.30 -6.22
C GLU A 9 27.28 3.70 -5.55
N GLU A 10 27.36 2.50 -4.98
CA GLU A 10 26.24 1.88 -4.26
C GLU A 10 25.97 2.59 -2.93
N GLU A 11 27.01 3.12 -2.27
CA GLU A 11 26.86 3.93 -1.06
C GLU A 11 26.13 5.24 -1.37
N ASN A 12 26.52 5.93 -2.44
CA ASN A 12 25.84 7.17 -2.88
C ASN A 12 24.41 6.91 -3.36
N LEU A 13 24.16 5.80 -4.07
CA LEU A 13 22.81 5.40 -4.50
C LEU A 13 21.91 5.10 -3.28
N ALA A 14 22.44 4.41 -2.27
CA ALA A 14 21.72 4.11 -1.05
C ALA A 14 21.46 5.37 -0.19
N ILE A 15 22.40 6.32 -0.19
CA ILE A 15 22.26 7.62 0.50
C ILE A 15 21.19 8.49 -0.19
N ASP A 16 21.19 8.56 -1.52
CA ASP A 16 20.16 9.29 -2.27
C ASP A 16 18.78 8.63 -2.12
N ASP A 17 18.70 7.30 -2.17
CA ASP A 17 17.48 6.56 -1.86
C ASP A 17 17.00 6.84 -0.43
N MET A 18 17.90 6.96 0.55
CA MET A 18 17.54 7.30 1.93
C MET A 18 17.00 8.73 2.06
N LYS A 19 17.61 9.71 1.40
CA LYS A 19 17.20 11.14 1.46
C LYS A 19 15.86 11.39 0.79
N ASN A 20 15.71 10.91 -0.43
CA ASN A 20 14.44 10.97 -1.19
C ASN A 20 13.33 10.21 -0.44
N PHE A 21 13.71 9.17 0.31
CA PHE A 21 12.80 8.44 1.17
C PHE A 21 12.37 9.23 2.41
N GLU A 22 13.26 9.98 3.06
CA GLU A 22 12.93 10.75 4.26
C GLU A 22 12.00 11.94 3.95
N GLU A 23 12.23 12.64 2.83
CA GLU A 23 11.30 13.69 2.31
C GLU A 23 9.90 13.15 1.99
N HIS A 24 9.81 11.99 1.33
CA HIS A 24 8.52 11.36 1.03
C HIS A 24 7.80 10.85 2.29
N CYS A 25 8.53 10.55 3.36
CA CYS A 25 7.93 10.17 4.65
C CYS A 25 7.28 11.38 5.35
N GLU A 26 7.83 12.58 5.19
CA GLU A 26 7.21 13.80 5.70
C GLU A 26 5.92 14.12 4.94
N CYS A 27 5.92 13.98 3.61
CA CYS A 27 4.71 14.21 2.80
C CYS A 27 3.55 13.26 3.15
N ALA A 28 3.82 11.96 3.37
CA ALA A 28 2.77 11.01 3.75
C ALA A 28 2.17 11.31 5.12
N ARG A 29 2.99 11.79 6.06
CA ARG A 29 2.59 12.24 7.40
C ARG A 29 1.76 13.51 7.32
N ASP A 30 2.22 14.51 6.57
CA ASP A 30 1.55 15.79 6.46
C ASP A 30 0.17 15.65 5.80
N ASN A 31 0.02 14.72 4.84
CA ASN A 31 -1.28 14.37 4.27
C ASN A 31 -2.24 13.72 5.28
N PHE A 32 -1.72 12.91 6.22
CA PHE A 32 -2.53 12.35 7.31
C PHE A 32 -2.95 13.43 8.31
N CYS A 33 -2.03 14.28 8.74
CA CYS A 33 -2.33 15.40 9.65
C CYS A 33 -3.38 16.35 9.03
N ASN A 34 -3.21 16.71 7.76
CA ASN A 34 -4.16 17.52 7.01
C ASN A 34 -5.54 16.84 6.90
N PHE A 35 -5.58 15.52 6.73
CA PHE A 35 -6.83 14.77 6.71
C PHE A 35 -7.53 14.83 8.07
N VAL A 36 -6.81 14.56 9.16
CA VAL A 36 -7.38 14.56 10.52
C VAL A 36 -7.91 15.94 10.90
N GLN A 37 -7.15 17.02 10.64
CA GLN A 37 -7.56 18.40 10.95
C GLN A 37 -8.82 18.86 10.18
N LYS A 38 -9.01 18.39 8.95
CA LYS A 38 -10.16 18.78 8.12
C LYS A 38 -11.40 17.91 8.34
N ASN A 39 -11.27 16.82 9.08
CA ASN A 39 -12.34 15.85 9.23
C ASN A 39 -13.16 16.15 10.49
N GLN A 40 -14.43 16.54 10.30
CA GLN A 40 -15.35 16.90 11.39
C GLN A 40 -15.67 15.75 12.37
N LYS A 41 -15.18 14.54 12.09
CA LYS A 41 -15.39 13.34 12.90
C LYS A 41 -14.52 13.30 14.17
N TYR A 42 -13.43 14.07 14.23
CA TYR A 42 -12.51 14.10 15.36
C TYR A 42 -12.63 15.41 16.13
N ASP A 43 -12.62 15.31 17.45
CA ASP A 43 -12.59 16.46 18.34
C ASP A 43 -11.17 17.05 18.45
N GLN A 44 -11.01 18.30 18.91
CA GLN A 44 -9.69 18.95 18.97
C GLN A 44 -8.68 18.17 19.83
N ASP A 45 -9.10 17.65 20.98
CA ASP A 45 -8.24 16.83 21.84
C ASP A 45 -7.79 15.53 21.15
N GLN A 46 -8.64 14.97 20.27
CA GLN A 46 -8.31 13.79 19.47
C GLN A 46 -7.38 14.12 18.32
N ILE A 47 -7.56 15.29 17.69
CA ILE A 47 -6.71 15.79 16.61
C ILE A 47 -5.29 15.99 17.14
N ASP A 48 -5.13 16.66 18.28
CA ASP A 48 -3.83 16.91 18.88
C ASP A 48 -3.11 15.61 19.26
N TYR A 49 -3.84 14.67 19.88
CA TYR A 49 -3.33 13.33 20.18
C TYR A 49 -2.86 12.59 18.92
N LEU A 50 -3.68 12.59 17.87
CA LEU A 50 -3.38 11.90 16.60
C LEU A 50 -2.19 12.52 15.88
N ILE A 51 -2.05 13.86 15.91
CA ILE A 51 -0.90 14.54 15.34
C ILE A 51 0.34 14.14 16.13
N GLU A 52 0.36 14.33 17.45
CA GLU A 52 1.52 14.03 18.30
C GLU A 52 1.98 12.57 18.16
N HIS A 53 1.03 11.62 18.19
CA HIS A 53 1.34 10.20 18.09
C HIS A 53 1.65 9.76 16.66
N SER A 54 1.24 10.48 15.62
CA SER A 54 1.60 10.15 14.24
C SER A 54 2.98 10.66 13.79
N LEU A 55 3.62 11.55 14.56
CA LEU A 55 4.94 12.12 14.26
C LEU A 55 6.10 11.11 14.37
N GLY A 56 5.88 9.90 14.89
CA GLY A 56 6.92 8.88 15.01
C GLY A 56 7.46 8.40 13.65
N LYS A 57 8.79 8.37 13.49
CA LYS A 57 9.49 7.86 12.27
C LYS A 57 9.08 6.44 11.84
N ASP A 58 8.53 5.68 12.75
CA ASP A 58 8.07 4.31 12.50
C ASP A 58 6.66 4.26 11.93
N ILE A 59 5.80 5.19 12.31
CA ILE A 59 4.42 5.29 11.83
C ILE A 59 4.38 5.85 10.41
N SER A 60 5.26 6.80 10.06
CA SER A 60 5.37 7.29 8.68
C SER A 60 5.75 6.19 7.69
N LYS A 61 6.61 5.24 8.08
CA LYS A 61 6.93 4.06 7.27
C LYS A 61 5.72 3.17 7.05
N VAL A 62 4.92 2.94 8.10
CA VAL A 62 3.65 2.18 8.04
C VAL A 62 2.70 2.88 7.07
N PHE A 63 2.58 4.20 7.14
CA PHE A 63 1.73 4.97 6.23
C PHE A 63 2.15 4.82 4.77
N ARG A 64 3.44 4.91 4.49
CA ARG A 64 3.99 4.77 3.14
C ARG A 64 3.83 3.36 2.58
N VAL A 65 4.14 2.33 3.37
CA VAL A 65 3.92 0.94 2.97
C VAL A 65 2.43 0.70 2.70
N GLY A 66 1.55 1.22 3.56
CA GLY A 66 0.10 1.17 3.35
C GLY A 66 -0.34 1.82 2.03
N TYR A 67 0.19 3.00 1.70
CA TYR A 67 -0.12 3.69 0.45
C TYR A 67 0.32 2.87 -0.77
N ILE A 68 1.55 2.34 -0.74
CA ILE A 68 2.10 1.46 -1.79
C ILE A 68 1.20 0.22 -1.97
N LEU A 69 0.71 -0.38 -0.89
CA LEU A 69 -0.18 -1.54 -0.96
C LEU A 69 -1.55 -1.20 -1.55
N ILE A 70 -2.07 0.01 -1.33
CA ILE A 70 -3.33 0.46 -1.95
C ILE A 70 -3.15 0.65 -3.45
N VAL A 71 -2.07 1.32 -3.88
CA VAL A 71 -1.74 1.48 -5.30
C VAL A 71 -1.58 0.11 -5.96
N TRP A 72 -0.87 -0.81 -5.31
CA TRP A 72 -0.73 -2.19 -5.80
C TRP A 72 -2.05 -2.95 -5.86
N SER A 73 -2.92 -2.77 -4.87
CA SER A 73 -4.26 -3.40 -4.89
C SER A 73 -5.08 -2.90 -6.07
N PHE A 74 -4.90 -1.64 -6.47
CA PHE A 74 -5.52 -1.10 -7.66
C PHE A 74 -4.95 -1.72 -8.95
N VAL A 75 -3.63 -1.84 -9.06
CA VAL A 75 -2.98 -2.54 -10.20
C VAL A 75 -3.43 -3.99 -10.31
N ALA A 76 -3.59 -4.68 -9.16
CA ALA A 76 -4.04 -6.06 -9.11
C ALA A 76 -5.44 -6.26 -9.75
N VAL A 77 -6.37 -5.32 -9.58
CA VAL A 77 -7.70 -5.37 -10.23
C VAL A 77 -7.57 -5.56 -11.75
N TRP A 78 -6.64 -4.83 -12.37
CA TRP A 78 -6.44 -4.89 -13.81
C TRP A 78 -5.78 -6.20 -14.23
N ILE A 79 -4.78 -6.66 -13.47
CA ILE A 79 -4.14 -7.95 -13.70
C ILE A 79 -5.18 -9.08 -13.59
N ASP A 80 -6.02 -9.08 -12.56
CA ASP A 80 -7.05 -10.10 -12.38
C ASP A 80 -8.08 -10.09 -13.52
N ASN A 81 -8.45 -8.89 -14.03
CA ASN A 81 -9.41 -8.77 -15.13
C ASN A 81 -8.84 -9.04 -16.53
N PHE A 82 -7.53 -8.91 -16.75
CA PHE A 82 -6.92 -9.14 -18.07
C PHE A 82 -6.17 -10.46 -18.13
N LEU A 83 -5.34 -10.75 -17.13
CA LEU A 83 -4.36 -11.83 -17.17
C LEU A 83 -5.01 -13.19 -16.92
N ILE A 84 -5.98 -13.27 -16.00
CA ILE A 84 -6.70 -14.52 -15.69
C ILE A 84 -7.61 -14.93 -16.86
N PRO A 85 -8.47 -14.07 -17.43
CA PRO A 85 -9.29 -14.44 -18.58
C PRO A 85 -8.47 -14.75 -19.83
N ALA A 86 -7.37 -14.03 -20.06
CA ALA A 86 -6.47 -14.32 -21.20
C ALA A 86 -5.80 -15.69 -21.06
N ALA A 87 -5.31 -16.03 -19.87
CA ALA A 87 -4.69 -17.33 -19.61
C ALA A 87 -5.70 -18.50 -19.74
N LEU A 88 -6.93 -18.30 -19.25
CA LEU A 88 -8.01 -19.28 -19.41
C LEU A 88 -8.42 -19.44 -20.88
N GLY A 89 -8.60 -18.34 -21.61
CA GLY A 89 -8.92 -18.37 -23.03
C GLY A 89 -7.86 -19.09 -23.85
N TYR A 90 -6.59 -18.83 -23.58
CA TYR A 90 -5.47 -19.50 -24.26
C TYR A 90 -5.43 -21.01 -23.98
N SER A 91 -5.64 -21.40 -22.72
CA SER A 91 -5.67 -22.82 -22.31
C SER A 91 -6.82 -23.59 -22.98
N VAL A 92 -8.01 -22.97 -23.04
CA VAL A 92 -9.18 -23.57 -23.72
C VAL A 92 -8.96 -23.71 -25.23
N VAL A 93 -8.31 -22.73 -25.87
CA VAL A 93 -8.06 -22.76 -27.32
C VAL A 93 -6.98 -23.78 -27.72
N GLN A 94 -5.93 -23.95 -26.91
CA GLN A 94 -4.87 -24.92 -27.21
C GLN A 94 -5.14 -26.35 -26.75
N GLY A 95 -6.11 -26.58 -25.86
CA GLY A 95 -6.50 -27.92 -25.41
C GLY A 95 -5.44 -28.65 -24.56
N GLU A 96 -4.30 -28.01 -24.29
CA GLU A 96 -3.19 -28.56 -23.50
C GLU A 96 -2.69 -27.53 -22.48
N ALA A 97 -2.40 -27.99 -21.26
CA ALA A 97 -1.75 -27.19 -20.23
C ALA A 97 -0.23 -27.10 -20.52
N SER A 98 0.15 -26.15 -21.38
CA SER A 98 1.54 -25.81 -21.64
C SER A 98 2.17 -25.02 -20.48
N TRP A 99 3.51 -25.10 -20.30
CA TRP A 99 4.27 -24.24 -19.37
C TRP A 99 3.93 -22.74 -19.48
N ILE A 100 3.51 -22.29 -20.66
CA ILE A 100 3.06 -20.92 -20.92
C ILE A 100 1.85 -20.54 -20.05
N THR A 101 0.95 -21.49 -19.78
CA THR A 101 -0.23 -21.28 -18.91
C THR A 101 0.12 -21.19 -17.42
N ALA A 102 1.32 -21.65 -17.02
CA ALA A 102 1.82 -21.53 -15.65
C ALA A 102 2.50 -20.18 -15.37
N ILE A 103 2.83 -19.38 -16.39
CA ILE A 103 3.49 -18.07 -16.26
C ILE A 103 2.71 -17.11 -15.34
N PRO A 104 1.37 -16.94 -15.47
CA PRO A 104 0.57 -16.16 -14.53
C PRO A 104 0.72 -16.59 -13.07
N LEU A 105 0.76 -17.90 -12.83
CA LEU A 105 0.86 -18.46 -11.49
C LEU A 105 2.25 -18.18 -10.88
N ILE A 106 3.30 -18.38 -11.67
CA ILE A 106 4.68 -18.08 -11.26
C ILE A 106 4.83 -16.59 -10.98
N PHE A 107 4.31 -15.73 -11.85
CA PHE A 107 4.31 -14.28 -11.65
C PHE A 107 3.59 -13.88 -10.36
N LEU A 108 2.43 -14.46 -10.07
CA LEU A 108 1.69 -14.21 -8.82
C LEU A 108 2.52 -14.58 -7.58
N ILE A 109 3.16 -15.75 -7.58
CA ILE A 109 3.98 -16.22 -6.45
C ILE A 109 5.21 -15.33 -6.25
N VAL A 110 5.94 -15.03 -7.32
CA VAL A 110 7.14 -14.18 -7.25
C VAL A 110 6.78 -12.76 -6.79
N ASN A 111 5.70 -12.18 -7.33
CA ASN A 111 5.25 -10.85 -6.95
C ASN A 111 4.79 -10.79 -5.48
N ALA A 112 4.04 -11.79 -5.01
CA ALA A 112 3.64 -11.89 -3.61
C ALA A 112 4.87 -12.00 -2.69
N THR A 113 5.86 -12.79 -3.07
CA THR A 113 7.12 -12.98 -2.33
C THR A 113 7.93 -11.68 -2.26
N LEU A 114 8.09 -10.98 -3.39
CA LEU A 114 8.79 -9.69 -3.45
C LEU A 114 8.10 -8.64 -2.59
N LYS A 115 6.76 -8.58 -2.61
CA LYS A 115 5.98 -7.68 -1.74
C LYS A 115 6.19 -8.00 -0.27
N ALA A 116 6.13 -9.28 0.11
CA ALA A 116 6.36 -9.71 1.49
C ALA A 116 7.78 -9.35 1.96
N ILE A 117 8.79 -9.56 1.11
CA ILE A 117 10.19 -9.16 1.39
C ILE A 117 10.28 -7.63 1.54
N PHE A 118 9.66 -6.85 0.65
CA PHE A 118 9.65 -5.40 0.73
C PHE A 118 9.03 -4.90 2.04
N ILE A 119 7.86 -5.43 2.41
CA ILE A 119 7.19 -5.08 3.68
C ILE A 119 8.09 -5.44 4.86
N LYS A 120 8.66 -6.65 4.86
CA LYS A 120 9.52 -7.14 5.95
C LYS A 120 10.80 -6.32 6.08
N TYR A 121 11.41 -5.94 4.96
CA TYR A 121 12.62 -5.11 4.93
C TYR A 121 12.34 -3.71 5.48
N ARG A 122 11.18 -3.12 5.14
CA ARG A 122 10.81 -1.76 5.57
C ARG A 122 10.32 -1.68 7.02
N LEU A 123 9.52 -2.64 7.47
CA LEU A 123 8.98 -2.68 8.84
C LEU A 123 9.88 -3.46 9.82
N LYS A 124 10.91 -4.15 9.33
CA LYS A 124 11.93 -4.89 10.11
C LYS A 124 11.33 -5.76 11.23
N LYS A 125 11.49 -5.34 12.48
CA LYS A 125 11.05 -6.07 13.68
C LYS A 125 9.58 -5.83 14.04
N GLN A 126 8.93 -4.83 13.43
CA GLN A 126 7.54 -4.48 13.73
C GLN A 126 6.53 -5.47 13.15
N ILE A 127 6.93 -6.31 12.18
CA ILE A 127 6.05 -7.29 11.55
C ILE A 127 6.72 -8.66 11.47
N SER A 128 5.98 -9.73 11.77
CA SER A 128 6.45 -11.11 11.56
C SER A 128 6.47 -11.46 10.07
N TRP A 129 7.22 -12.48 9.66
CA TRP A 129 7.21 -12.95 8.26
C TRP A 129 5.80 -13.36 7.80
N LEU A 130 5.04 -14.06 8.66
CA LEU A 130 3.64 -14.37 8.39
C LEU A 130 2.80 -13.10 8.24
N GLY A 131 3.00 -12.10 9.10
CA GLY A 131 2.31 -10.83 8.99
C GLY A 131 2.64 -10.07 7.71
N ALA A 132 3.88 -10.16 7.23
CA ALA A 132 4.29 -9.56 5.95
C ALA A 132 3.61 -10.25 4.76
N TYR A 133 3.45 -11.58 4.78
CA TYR A 133 2.71 -12.32 3.76
C TYR A 133 1.21 -11.95 3.76
N TRP A 134 0.57 -11.91 4.94
CA TRP A 134 -0.82 -11.46 5.05
C TRP A 134 -1.00 -10.01 4.60
N SER A 135 -0.01 -9.16 4.87
CA SER A 135 0.00 -7.76 4.44
C SER A 135 0.27 -7.59 2.93
N ALA A 136 0.87 -8.58 2.28
CA ALA A 136 1.11 -8.58 0.84
C ALA A 136 -0.16 -8.93 0.02
N VAL A 137 -1.20 -9.48 0.68
CA VAL A 137 -2.46 -9.84 0.02
C VAL A 137 -3.17 -8.58 -0.47
N PRO A 138 -3.55 -8.49 -1.75
CA PRO A 138 -4.33 -7.38 -2.28
C PRO A 138 -5.62 -7.16 -1.49
N TYR A 139 -6.06 -5.90 -1.38
CA TYR A 139 -7.30 -5.47 -0.73
C TYR A 139 -7.38 -5.63 0.80
N ILE A 140 -6.82 -6.70 1.37
CA ILE A 140 -6.93 -7.04 2.80
C ILE A 140 -5.64 -6.69 3.54
N GLY A 141 -4.50 -6.75 2.85
CA GLY A 141 -3.18 -6.64 3.47
C GLY A 141 -2.93 -5.32 4.19
N PHE A 142 -3.46 -4.21 3.69
CA PHE A 142 -3.34 -2.92 4.37
C PHE A 142 -4.09 -2.90 5.71
N ALA A 143 -5.29 -3.50 5.78
CA ALA A 143 -6.07 -3.54 7.02
C ALA A 143 -5.37 -4.41 8.07
N PHE A 144 -4.77 -5.52 7.64
CA PHE A 144 -3.95 -6.38 8.49
C PHE A 144 -2.70 -5.66 9.00
N LEU A 145 -2.04 -4.89 8.13
CA LEU A 145 -0.88 -4.07 8.49
C LEU A 145 -1.26 -3.03 9.56
N LEU A 146 -2.38 -2.32 9.41
CA LEU A 146 -2.86 -1.39 10.43
C LEU A 146 -3.22 -2.10 11.75
N GLN A 147 -3.89 -3.24 11.66
CA GLN A 147 -4.30 -3.99 12.85
C GLN A 147 -3.09 -4.52 13.64
N THR A 148 -2.01 -4.89 12.95
CA THR A 148 -0.79 -5.36 13.61
C THR A 148 0.03 -4.23 14.21
N GLN A 149 0.05 -3.04 13.59
CA GLN A 149 0.83 -1.90 14.06
C GLN A 149 0.13 -1.07 15.13
N PHE A 150 -1.20 -0.92 15.04
CA PHE A 150 -1.98 -0.04 15.92
C PHE A 150 -2.89 -0.81 16.88
N LYS A 151 -2.55 -2.07 17.20
CA LYS A 151 -3.38 -2.94 18.05
C LYS A 151 -3.71 -2.32 19.41
N THR A 152 -2.79 -1.54 19.97
CA THR A 152 -2.89 -0.90 21.28
C THR A 152 -3.61 0.44 21.25
N ASP A 153 -3.62 1.13 20.11
CA ASP A 153 -4.22 2.45 19.95
C ASP A 153 -5.42 2.40 19.01
N LYS A 154 -6.61 2.28 19.61
CA LYS A 154 -7.88 2.20 18.89
C LYS A 154 -8.18 3.48 18.12
N LEU A 155 -7.76 4.65 18.63
CA LEU A 155 -8.04 5.94 18.01
C LEU A 155 -7.18 6.11 16.75
N LEU A 156 -5.87 5.85 16.88
CA LEU A 156 -4.94 5.90 15.76
C LEU A 156 -5.24 4.83 14.70
N TYR A 157 -5.65 3.63 15.12
CA TYR A 157 -6.14 2.59 14.19
C TYR A 157 -7.36 3.07 13.39
N LYS A 158 -8.36 3.66 14.06
CA LYS A 158 -9.57 4.16 13.41
C LYS A 158 -9.27 5.32 12.47
N ALA A 159 -8.46 6.28 12.91
CA ALA A 159 -8.05 7.42 12.11
C ALA A 159 -7.24 7.02 10.88
N SER A 160 -6.26 6.13 11.07
CA SER A 160 -5.46 5.58 9.97
C SER A 160 -6.33 4.83 8.97
N LYS A 161 -7.25 3.98 9.45
CA LYS A 161 -8.19 3.25 8.60
C LYS A 161 -9.06 4.22 7.78
N ASP A 162 -9.62 5.24 8.41
CA ASP A 162 -10.45 6.24 7.74
C ASP A 162 -9.63 7.01 6.68
N TYR A 163 -8.39 7.40 6.99
CA TYR A 163 -7.47 8.03 6.05
C TYR A 163 -7.15 7.13 4.84
N PHE A 164 -6.89 5.85 5.08
CA PHE A 164 -6.58 4.91 4.00
C PHE A 164 -7.78 4.59 3.11
N LEU A 165 -8.98 4.55 3.69
CA LEU A 165 -10.21 4.46 2.92
C LEU A 165 -10.42 5.70 2.05
N TYR A 166 -10.14 6.89 2.60
CA TYR A 166 -10.14 8.13 1.83
C TYR A 166 -9.13 8.07 0.66
N GLN A 167 -7.88 7.67 0.92
CA GLN A 167 -6.86 7.53 -0.12
C GLN A 167 -7.27 6.55 -1.23
N LYS A 168 -7.90 5.42 -0.89
CA LYS A 168 -8.43 4.47 -1.87
C LYS A 168 -9.47 5.12 -2.80
N VAL A 169 -10.32 5.99 -2.27
CA VAL A 169 -11.33 6.73 -3.06
C VAL A 169 -10.65 7.79 -3.94
N VAL A 170 -9.66 8.52 -3.41
CA VAL A 170 -8.89 9.53 -4.16
C VAL A 170 -8.19 8.89 -5.36
N ILE A 171 -7.43 7.81 -5.14
CA ILE A 171 -6.74 7.08 -6.22
C ILE A 171 -7.74 6.58 -7.26
N LYS A 172 -8.88 6.01 -6.82
CA LYS A 172 -9.94 5.57 -7.73
C LYS A 172 -10.48 6.72 -8.59
N ARG A 173 -10.64 7.91 -8.02
CA ARG A 173 -11.13 9.11 -8.71
C ARG A 173 -10.11 9.67 -9.67
N GLU A 174 -8.84 9.77 -9.27
CA GLU A 174 -7.74 10.23 -10.12
C GLU A 174 -7.59 9.34 -11.33
N VAL A 175 -7.56 8.02 -11.14
CA VAL A 175 -7.43 7.09 -12.25
C VAL A 175 -8.65 7.15 -13.16
N ARG A 176 -9.87 7.24 -12.60
CA ARG A 176 -11.09 7.45 -13.40
C ARG A 176 -11.00 8.71 -14.26
N ARG A 177 -10.46 9.81 -13.71
CA ARG A 177 -10.22 11.06 -14.43
C ARG A 177 -9.16 10.89 -15.51
N PHE A 178 -8.05 10.19 -15.24
CA PHE A 178 -7.02 9.88 -16.23
C PHE A 178 -7.56 9.09 -17.42
N PHE A 179 -8.45 8.13 -17.18
CA PHE A 179 -9.11 7.35 -18.23
C PHE A 179 -10.31 8.07 -18.89
N GLY A 180 -10.59 9.33 -18.54
CA GLY A 180 -11.68 10.10 -19.15
C GLY A 180 -13.09 9.51 -18.91
N LEU A 181 -13.23 8.62 -17.93
CA LEU A 181 -14.50 7.98 -17.59
C LEU A 181 -15.40 9.00 -16.86
N LYS A 182 -16.27 9.66 -17.63
CA LYS A 182 -17.26 10.63 -17.11
C LYS A 182 -18.12 9.95 -16.03
N SER A 183 -18.18 10.54 -14.83
CA SER A 183 -19.01 10.04 -13.75
C SER A 183 -20.49 10.29 -14.05
N LYS A 184 -21.25 9.23 -14.32
CA LYS A 184 -22.73 9.22 -14.19
C LYS A 184 -23.13 8.87 -12.74
N THR A 185 -22.58 9.52 -11.73
CA THR A 185 -23.05 9.33 -10.34
C THR A 185 -22.59 10.50 -9.47
N GLU A 186 -23.31 11.62 -9.52
CA GLU A 186 -23.21 12.71 -8.55
C GLU A 186 -24.53 13.51 -8.52
N GLU A 187 -25.69 12.83 -8.67
CA GLU A 187 -27.02 13.46 -8.65
C GLU A 187 -28.04 12.76 -7.72
N THR A 188 -27.64 11.89 -6.80
CA THR A 188 -28.66 11.20 -5.98
C THR A 188 -28.25 10.83 -4.55
N GLU A 189 -27.52 11.69 -3.83
CA GLU A 189 -27.48 11.63 -2.35
C GLU A 189 -27.33 13.03 -1.71
N LEU A 190 -28.22 13.95 -2.08
CA LEU A 190 -28.54 15.17 -1.32
C LEU A 190 -29.90 15.71 -1.80
N GLY A 191 -30.93 14.88 -1.67
CA GLY A 191 -32.34 15.22 -1.77
C GLY A 191 -33.08 14.59 -0.60
#